data_AF-A0A1H9W0E0-F1
#
_entry.id   AF-A0A1H9W0E0-F1
#
_cell.length_a   1.000
_cell.length_b   1.000
_cell.length_c   1.000
_cell.angle_alpha   90.00
_cell.angle_beta   90.00
_cell.angle_gamma   90.00
#
_symmetry.space_group_name_H-M   'P 1'
#
loop_
_entity.id
_entity.type
_entity.pdbx_description
1 polymer ?
#
loop_
_entity_poly.entity_id
_entity_poly.type
_entity_poly.pdbx_seq_one_letter_code
_entity_poly.pdbx_strand_id
1 'polypeptide(L)'
;MKRRSVYIFFTILLIFSSATIAFSSKTLKAKNHTFTEAVKIVDKYREEGSHFIKVRTIEPPPVEGEVFVENENVWNLIEINEEYVTVISSASVNSETGVFTGENLKLEQVEIMD
;
A
#
# COMPACT_ATOMS: atom_id res chain seq x y z
N MET A 1 49.52 12.70 24.24
CA MET A 1 48.12 12.60 24.73
C MET A 1 47.04 12.92 23.68
N LYS A 2 47.31 13.71 22.62
CA LYS A 2 46.28 14.11 21.63
C LYS A 2 45.73 12.99 20.72
N ARG A 3 46.56 12.00 20.33
CA ARG A 3 46.15 10.92 19.39
C ARG A 3 45.12 9.95 19.97
N ARG A 4 45.22 9.62 21.27
CA ARG A 4 44.27 8.69 21.94
C ARG A 4 42.85 9.24 21.99
N SER A 5 42.70 10.56 22.15
CA SER A 5 41.39 11.22 22.18
C SER A 5 40.71 11.22 20.81
N VAL A 6 41.50 11.29 19.73
CA VAL A 6 41.01 11.21 18.35
C VAL A 6 40.44 9.82 18.05
N TYR A 7 41.14 8.75 18.45
CA TYR A 7 40.64 7.38 18.26
C TYR A 7 39.32 7.14 19.01
N ILE A 8 39.21 7.62 20.26
CA ILE A 8 37.97 7.49 21.04
C ILE A 8 36.82 8.23 20.36
N PHE A 9 37.06 9.43 19.83
CA PHE A 9 36.05 10.21 19.10
C PHE A 9 35.55 9.47 17.85
N PHE A 10 36.46 8.89 17.05
CA PHE A 10 36.08 8.11 15.87
C PHE A 10 35.30 6.83 16.22
N THR A 11 35.67 6.13 17.29
CA THR A 11 34.94 4.95 17.74
C THR A 11 33.51 5.30 18.19
N ILE A 12 33.34 6.39 18.94
CA ILE A 12 32.02 6.85 19.38
C ILE A 12 31.17 7.27 18.17
N LEU A 13 31.76 8.00 17.20
CA LEU A 13 31.08 8.41 15.98
C LEU A 13 30.59 7.20 15.17
N LEU A 14 31.40 6.15 15.08
CA LEU A 14 31.08 4.93 14.34
C LEU A 14 29.98 4.09 15.03
N ILE A 15 29.96 4.07 16.36
CA ILE A 15 28.86 3.46 17.13
C ILE A 15 27.56 4.25 16.94
N PHE A 16 27.65 5.59 16.94
CA PHE A 16 26.46 6.44 16.75
C PHE A 16 25.88 6.32 15.34
N SER A 17 26.74 6.31 14.31
CA SER A 17 26.30 6.19 12.91
C SER A 17 25.71 4.81 12.62
N SER A 18 26.28 3.74 13.17
CA SER A 18 25.72 2.39 13.03
C SER A 18 24.36 2.26 13.75
N ALA A 19 24.20 2.88 14.92
CA ALA A 19 22.92 2.90 15.65
C ALA A 19 21.82 3.66 14.88
N THR A 20 22.12 4.82 14.28
CA THR A 20 21.13 5.59 13.51
C THR A 20 20.71 4.89 12.21
N ILE A 21 21.65 4.22 11.52
CA ILE A 21 21.34 3.42 10.32
C ILE A 21 20.50 2.19 10.69
N ALA A 22 20.83 1.49 11.79
CA ALA A 22 20.08 0.34 12.27
C ALA A 22 18.66 0.72 12.74
N PHE A 23 18.49 1.88 13.36
CA PHE A 23 17.17 2.39 13.75
C PHE A 23 16.36 2.82 12.53
N SER A 24 16.95 3.59 11.61
CA SER A 24 16.29 4.02 10.36
C SER A 24 15.82 2.82 9.51
N SER A 25 16.63 1.76 9.41
CA SER A 25 16.26 0.55 8.66
C SER A 25 15.15 -0.30 9.29
N LYS A 26 14.88 -0.15 10.59
CA LYS A 26 13.75 -0.83 11.28
C LYS A 26 12.45 -0.05 11.22
N THR A 27 12.49 1.27 11.01
CA THR A 27 11.30 2.13 11.17
C THR A 27 10.46 2.28 9.90
N LEU A 28 10.90 1.78 8.73
CA LEU A 28 10.25 2.14 7.45
C LEU A 28 10.22 1.03 6.40
N LYS A 29 10.06 -0.23 6.81
CA LYS A 29 9.62 -1.26 5.86
C LYS A 29 8.09 -1.25 5.82
N ALA A 30 7.53 -0.67 4.77
CA ALA A 30 6.13 -0.87 4.42
C ALA A 30 5.86 -2.38 4.44
N LYS A 31 4.91 -2.81 5.27
CA LYS A 31 4.49 -4.20 5.30
C LYS A 31 3.41 -4.34 4.25
N ASN A 32 3.53 -5.32 3.37
CA ASN A 32 2.46 -5.63 2.44
C ASN A 32 1.35 -6.33 3.21
N HIS A 33 0.16 -5.74 3.20
CA HIS A 33 -1.05 -6.34 3.74
C HIS A 33 -1.95 -6.71 2.58
N THR A 34 -2.39 -7.96 2.53
CA THR A 34 -3.43 -8.43 1.62
C THR A 34 -4.71 -8.64 2.39
N PHE A 35 -5.82 -8.17 1.86
CA PHE A 35 -7.14 -8.45 2.38
C PHE A 35 -8.10 -8.73 1.23
N THR A 36 -9.12 -9.53 1.51
CA THR A 36 -10.19 -9.85 0.58
C THR A 36 -11.43 -9.09 1.02
N GLU A 37 -12.02 -8.33 0.11
CA GLU A 37 -13.20 -7.54 0.42
C GLU A 37 -14.19 -7.55 -0.74
N ALA A 38 -15.48 -7.58 -0.39
CA ALA A 38 -16.57 -7.47 -1.34
C ALA A 38 -16.84 -5.98 -1.60
N VAL A 39 -16.64 -5.56 -2.85
CA VAL A 39 -16.73 -4.15 -3.25
C VAL A 39 -17.64 -3.99 -4.46
N LYS A 40 -18.31 -2.86 -4.52
CA LYS A 40 -19.03 -2.37 -5.69
C LYS A 40 -18.16 -1.40 -6.48
N ILE A 41 -18.11 -1.56 -7.80
CA ILE A 41 -17.40 -0.61 -8.66
C ILE A 41 -18.29 0.59 -8.91
N VAL A 42 -17.83 1.77 -8.48
CA VAL A 42 -18.57 3.02 -8.60
C VAL A 42 -18.16 3.78 -9.86
N ASP A 43 -16.89 3.72 -10.23
CA ASP A 43 -16.36 4.43 -11.39
C ASP A 43 -15.11 3.75 -11.96
N LYS A 44 -14.74 4.11 -13.19
CA LYS A 44 -13.63 3.55 -13.96
C LYS A 44 -13.02 4.62 -14.86
N TYR A 45 -11.75 4.95 -14.64
CA TYR A 45 -11.09 6.04 -15.36
C TYR A 45 -9.61 5.74 -15.64
N ARG A 46 -9.01 6.59 -16.48
CA ARG A 46 -7.59 6.57 -16.82
C ARG A 46 -6.94 7.87 -16.38
N GLU A 47 -5.76 7.79 -15.79
CA GLU A 47 -4.96 8.93 -15.38
C GLU A 47 -3.50 8.64 -15.71
N GLU A 48 -2.82 9.56 -16.41
CA GLU A 48 -1.40 9.42 -16.81
C GLU A 48 -1.04 8.10 -17.52
N GLY A 49 -1.98 7.49 -18.26
CA GLY A 49 -1.79 6.21 -18.94
C GLY A 49 -1.94 4.98 -18.04
N SER A 50 -2.29 5.19 -16.78
CA SER A 50 -2.60 4.17 -15.78
C SER A 50 -4.10 3.93 -15.68
N HIS A 51 -4.49 2.72 -15.27
CA HIS A 51 -5.89 2.29 -15.17
C HIS A 51 -6.34 2.25 -13.71
N PHE A 52 -7.43 2.95 -13.41
CA PHE A 52 -7.97 3.04 -12.06
C PHE A 52 -9.44 2.66 -12.03
N ILE A 53 -9.85 2.16 -10.88
CA ILE A 53 -11.25 1.92 -10.53
C ILE A 53 -11.54 2.56 -9.18
N LYS A 54 -12.72 3.15 -9.06
CA LYS A 54 -13.24 3.61 -7.78
C LYS A 54 -14.16 2.53 -7.22
N VAL A 55 -13.87 2.07 -6.02
CA VAL A 55 -14.59 0.98 -5.35
C VAL A 55 -15.28 1.50 -4.10
N ARG A 56 -16.37 0.85 -3.70
CA ARG A 56 -17.07 1.08 -2.44
C ARG A 56 -17.35 -0.25 -1.76
N THR A 57 -17.02 -0.38 -0.48
CA THR A 57 -17.34 -1.61 0.29
C THR A 57 -18.84 -1.83 0.37
N ILE A 58 -19.26 -3.10 0.32
CA ILE A 58 -20.66 -3.49 0.46
C ILE A 58 -21.06 -3.54 1.94
N GLU A 59 -20.13 -3.95 2.82
CA GLU A 59 -20.38 -4.00 4.26
C GLU A 59 -20.38 -2.61 4.91
N PRO A 60 -21.32 -2.32 5.83
CA PRO A 60 -21.39 -1.05 6.53
C PRO A 60 -20.32 -0.96 7.65
N PRO A 61 -19.66 0.20 7.81
CA PRO A 61 -19.87 1.44 7.07
C PRO A 61 -19.25 1.39 5.66
N PRO A 62 -19.94 1.90 4.62
CA PRO A 62 -19.39 1.92 3.27
C PRO A 62 -18.18 2.85 3.21
N VAL A 63 -17.04 2.29 2.81
CA VAL A 63 -15.78 3.01 2.59
C VAL A 63 -15.51 3.05 1.10
N GLU A 64 -15.14 4.22 0.58
CA GLU A 64 -14.75 4.39 -0.81
C GLU A 64 -13.23 4.41 -0.96
N GLY A 65 -12.77 3.94 -2.11
CA GLY A 65 -11.38 3.74 -2.43
C GLY A 65 -11.06 3.87 -3.89
N GLU A 66 -9.79 4.15 -4.19
CA GLU A 66 -9.24 4.08 -5.54
C GLU A 66 -8.25 2.93 -5.60
N VAL A 67 -8.37 2.11 -6.64
CA VAL A 67 -7.52 0.93 -6.82
C VAL A 67 -6.89 0.98 -8.21
N PHE A 68 -5.57 0.81 -8.24
CA PHE A 68 -4.82 0.71 -9.49
C PHE A 68 -4.93 -0.71 -10.05
N VAL A 69 -5.19 -0.80 -11.36
CA VAL A 69 -5.29 -2.06 -12.09
C VAL A 69 -4.14 -2.14 -13.09
N GLU A 70 -3.18 -3.03 -12.81
CA GLU A 70 -1.96 -3.13 -13.62
C GLU A 70 -2.22 -3.70 -15.03
N ASN A 71 -3.21 -4.57 -15.17
CA ASN A 71 -3.52 -5.25 -16.43
C ASN A 71 -4.75 -4.63 -17.12
N GLU A 72 -4.55 -4.04 -18.31
CA GLU A 72 -5.61 -3.43 -19.11
C GLU A 72 -6.74 -4.42 -19.47
N ASN A 73 -6.44 -5.70 -19.70
CA ASN A 73 -7.47 -6.70 -20.00
C ASN A 73 -8.38 -6.94 -18.79
N VAL A 74 -7.80 -7.01 -17.59
CA VAL A 74 -8.57 -7.12 -16.34
C VAL A 74 -9.42 -5.87 -16.16
N TRP A 75 -8.82 -4.69 -16.33
CA TRP A 75 -9.55 -3.43 -16.26
C TRP A 75 -10.72 -3.42 -17.24
N ASN A 76 -10.53 -3.85 -18.49
CA ASN A 76 -11.58 -3.91 -19.53
C ASN A 76 -12.75 -4.83 -19.16
N LEU A 77 -12.51 -5.92 -18.41
CA LEU A 77 -13.53 -6.86 -17.96
C LEU A 77 -14.36 -6.35 -16.78
N ILE A 78 -13.91 -5.30 -16.09
CA ILE A 78 -14.62 -4.72 -14.96
C ILE A 78 -15.74 -3.81 -15.46
N GLU A 79 -16.95 -4.07 -14.98
CA GLU A 79 -18.18 -3.33 -15.25
C GLU A 79 -18.55 -2.41 -14.07
N ILE A 80 -19.19 -1.28 -14.37
CA ILE A 80 -19.60 -0.29 -13.37
C ILE A 80 -20.93 -0.72 -12.76
N ASN A 81 -21.10 -0.49 -11.46
CA ASN A 81 -22.24 -0.90 -10.63
C ASN A 81 -22.36 -2.40 -10.36
N GLU A 82 -21.40 -3.19 -10.82
CA GLU A 82 -21.28 -4.61 -10.48
C GLU A 82 -20.54 -4.80 -9.15
N GLU A 83 -20.88 -5.90 -8.48
CA GLU A 83 -20.31 -6.30 -7.19
C GLU A 83 -19.27 -7.42 -7.40
N TYR A 84 -18.10 -7.23 -6.81
CA TYR A 84 -16.97 -8.13 -6.97
C TYR A 84 -16.35 -8.45 -5.61
N VAL A 85 -15.94 -9.71 -5.44
CA VAL A 85 -14.95 -10.06 -4.42
C VAL A 85 -13.58 -9.79 -5.01
N THR A 86 -12.82 -8.90 -4.36
CA THR A 86 -11.48 -8.53 -4.82
C THR A 86 -10.45 -8.79 -3.74
N VAL A 87 -9.26 -9.23 -4.18
CA VAL A 87 -8.07 -9.27 -3.33
C VAL A 87 -7.31 -7.98 -3.55
N ILE A 88 -7.27 -7.15 -2.50
CA ILE A 88 -6.58 -5.87 -2.51
C ILE A 88 -5.30 -5.99 -1.69
N SER A 89 -4.18 -5.67 -2.31
CA SER A 89 -2.90 -5.55 -1.62
C SER A 89 -2.58 -4.08 -1.37
N SER A 90 -2.21 -3.76 -0.13
CA SER A 90 -1.80 -2.43 0.32
C SER A 90 -0.38 -2.48 0.87
N ALA A 91 0.48 -1.59 0.41
CA ALA A 91 1.78 -1.33 1.04
C ALA A 91 1.63 -0.21 2.09
N SER A 92 0.98 -0.50 3.23
CA SER A 92 0.79 0.45 4.33
C SER A 92 1.34 -0.09 5.66
N VAL A 93 1.91 0.81 6.46
CA VAL A 93 2.39 0.51 7.83
C VAL A 93 1.22 0.47 8.83
N ASN A 94 0.08 1.08 8.50
CA ASN A 94 -1.10 1.14 9.35
C ASN A 94 -2.20 0.22 8.80
N SER A 95 -2.32 -0.97 9.39
CA SER A 95 -3.38 -1.94 9.11
C SER A 95 -4.72 -1.59 9.78
N GLU A 96 -4.74 -0.63 10.71
CA GLU A 96 -5.89 -0.37 11.57
C GLU A 96 -6.96 0.50 10.92
N THR A 97 -6.64 1.24 9.86
CA THR A 97 -7.58 2.21 9.33
C THR A 97 -8.54 1.60 8.31
N GLY A 98 -8.22 0.48 7.64
CA GLY A 98 -9.10 -0.11 6.60
C GLY A 98 -9.52 0.89 5.50
N VAL A 99 -8.91 2.08 5.48
CA VAL A 99 -9.29 3.15 4.58
C VAL A 99 -8.56 2.85 3.29
N PHE A 100 -9.33 2.76 2.21
CA PHE A 100 -8.86 2.65 0.85
C PHE A 100 -8.20 3.98 0.36
N THR A 101 -7.49 4.67 1.23
CA THR A 101 -6.73 5.87 0.93
C THR A 101 -5.27 5.50 0.96
N GLY A 102 -4.75 5.07 -0.18
CA GLY A 102 -3.33 4.80 -0.32
C GLY A 102 -2.95 4.73 -1.78
N GLU A 103 -1.88 5.46 -2.14
CA GLU A 103 -1.23 5.45 -3.46
C GLU A 103 -0.71 4.05 -3.89
N ASN A 104 -0.96 3.00 -3.10
CA ASN A 104 -0.40 1.65 -3.24
C ASN A 104 -1.46 0.54 -3.11
N LEU A 105 -2.72 0.77 -3.50
CA LEU A 105 -3.72 -0.29 -3.58
C LEU A 105 -3.67 -0.96 -4.95
N LYS A 106 -3.35 -2.26 -4.97
CA LYS A 106 -3.36 -3.07 -6.19
C LYS A 106 -4.45 -4.11 -6.13
N LEU A 107 -5.14 -4.26 -7.26
CA LEU A 107 -6.10 -5.33 -7.48
C LEU A 107 -5.39 -6.56 -8.05
N GLU A 108 -5.39 -7.65 -7.29
CA GLU A 108 -4.70 -8.89 -7.66
C GLU A 108 -5.65 -9.94 -8.26
N GLN A 109 -6.89 -9.97 -7.80
CA GLN A 109 -7.91 -10.92 -8.25
C GLN A 109 -9.29 -10.28 -8.20
N VAL A 110 -10.14 -10.65 -9.16
CA VAL A 110 -11.54 -10.22 -9.27
C VAL A 110 -12.40 -11.44 -9.52
N GLU A 111 -13.42 -11.64 -8.69
CA GLU A 111 -14.47 -12.64 -8.88
C GLU A 111 -15.83 -11.92 -8.81
N ILE A 112 -16.69 -12.16 -9.80
CA ILE A 112 -18.04 -11.57 -9.86
C ILE A 112 -18.91 -12.24 -8.80
N MET A 113 -19.67 -11.45 -8.04
CA MET A 113 -20.68 -11.97 -7.14
C MET A 113 -21.99 -12.14 -7.92
N ASP A 114 -22.48 -13.38 -8.05
CA ASP A 114 -23.80 -13.71 -8.62
C ASP A 114 -24.97 -13.25 -7.73
#